data_AF-A0A1M2ZG20-F1
#
_entry.id   AF-A0A1M2ZG20-F1
#
_cell.length_a   1.000
_cell.length_b   1.000
_cell.length_c   1.000
_cell.angle_alpha   90.00
_cell.angle_beta   90.00
_cell.angle_gamma   90.00
#
_symmetry.space_group_name_H-M   'P 1'
#
loop_
_entity.id
_entity.type
_entity.pdbx_description
1 polymer ?
#
loop_
_entity_poly.entity_id
_entity_poly.type
_entity_poly.pdbx_seq_one_letter_code
_entity_poly.pdbx_strand_id
1 'polypeptide(L)'
;MLNGDTVTRDALADLIRGAVDDTVKQQWPRRAQEPPISSKIAAMLEARLDGFSINGYKVSIVAQDFPDRGPGSWENKSGADLYIGIRVDSLPKLAPPISKGLLIQAKKERVVTHSRADGPPARSKASVDVVDQCEKMVKRSDKGSFVWIYGAAGARAVPASEVIEQAPVPPAFLASRNVAEQFRDVLDCFSGDTTLVADGIFDDDAALGAYLEEIAVRRGVTIDLAPARG
;
A
#
# COMPACT_ATOMS: atom_id res chain seq x y z
N MET A 1 -5.99 -8.50 -16.48
CA MET A 1 -4.76 -7.75 -16.13
C MET A 1 -3.71 -8.06 -17.18
N LEU A 2 -2.84 -7.10 -17.46
CA LEU A 2 -2.32 -6.72 -18.79
C LEU A 2 -1.06 -7.47 -19.27
N ASN A 3 -0.81 -8.71 -18.81
CA ASN A 3 0.42 -9.48 -19.11
C ASN A 3 0.76 -9.62 -20.61
N GLY A 4 -0.23 -9.52 -21.51
CA GLY A 4 -0.04 -9.55 -22.97
C GLY A 4 0.06 -8.19 -23.66
N ASP A 5 -0.21 -7.08 -22.95
CA ASP A 5 -0.21 -5.71 -23.47
C ASP A 5 0.76 -4.84 -22.66
N THR A 6 2.04 -4.98 -22.99
CA THR A 6 3.14 -4.30 -22.29
C THR A 6 3.08 -2.79 -22.47
N VAL A 7 2.61 -2.29 -23.62
CA VAL A 7 2.52 -0.85 -23.90
C VAL A 7 1.51 -0.20 -22.97
N THR A 8 0.30 -0.77 -22.87
CA THR A 8 -0.74 -0.26 -21.97
C THR A 8 -0.34 -0.40 -20.51
N ARG A 9 0.24 -1.55 -20.15
CA ARG A 9 0.75 -1.80 -18.80
C ARG A 9 1.77 -0.75 -18.38
N ASP A 10 2.78 -0.51 -19.22
CA ASP A 10 3.87 0.40 -18.89
C ASP A 10 3.38 1.85 -18.80
N ALA A 11 2.50 2.26 -19.72
CA ALA A 11 1.87 3.57 -19.66
C ALA A 11 1.05 3.77 -18.37
N LEU A 12 0.25 2.78 -17.97
CA LEU A 12 -0.55 2.86 -16.75
C LEU A 12 0.34 2.88 -15.49
N ALA A 13 1.36 2.03 -15.45
CA ALA A 13 2.32 1.99 -14.34
C ALA A 13 3.08 3.32 -14.19
N ASP A 14 3.48 3.95 -15.30
CA ASP A 14 4.14 5.25 -15.30
C ASP A 14 3.20 6.39 -14.88
N LEU A 15 1.92 6.34 -15.26
CA LEU A 15 0.91 7.30 -14.77
C LEU A 15 0.72 7.21 -13.25
N ILE A 16 0.63 5.98 -12.71
CA ILE A 16 0.54 5.72 -11.27
C ILE A 16 1.77 6.25 -10.56
N ARG A 17 2.97 5.91 -11.06
CA ARG A 17 4.23 6.43 -10.53
C ARG A 17 4.26 7.96 -10.55
N GLY A 18 3.83 8.59 -11.64
CA GLY A 18 3.76 10.05 -11.74
C GLY A 18 2.91 10.66 -10.62
N ALA A 19 1.72 10.11 -10.38
CA ALA A 19 0.85 10.58 -9.29
C ALA A 19 1.52 10.46 -7.90
N VAL A 20 2.19 9.35 -7.62
CA VAL A 20 2.87 9.11 -6.34
C VAL A 20 4.12 9.98 -6.20
N ASP A 21 5.04 9.92 -7.17
CA ASP A 21 6.34 10.60 -7.12
C ASP A 21 6.16 12.13 -7.10
N ASP A 22 5.24 12.68 -7.89
CA ASP A 22 4.95 14.12 -7.89
C ASP A 22 4.49 14.57 -6.49
N THR A 23 3.58 13.79 -5.88
CA THR A 23 3.04 14.10 -4.56
C THR A 23 4.14 14.05 -3.50
N VAL A 24 4.95 12.98 -3.50
CA VAL A 24 6.07 12.84 -2.56
C VAL A 24 7.07 13.98 -2.72
N LYS A 25 7.50 14.28 -3.94
CA LYS A 25 8.46 15.37 -4.23
C LYS A 25 7.94 16.73 -3.77
N GLN A 26 6.65 17.02 -3.97
CA GLN A 26 6.04 18.27 -3.54
C GLN A 26 5.95 18.39 -2.01
N GLN A 27 5.71 17.27 -1.29
CA GLN A 27 5.58 17.27 0.17
C GLN A 27 6.92 17.11 0.90
N TRP A 28 7.94 16.51 0.27
CA TRP A 28 9.25 16.25 0.85
C TRP A 28 9.90 17.48 1.52
N PRO A 29 9.98 18.66 0.88
CA PRO A 29 10.59 19.84 1.49
C PRO A 29 9.73 20.46 2.60
N ARG A 30 8.42 20.17 2.65
CA ARG A 30 7.44 20.86 3.53
C ARG A 30 7.46 20.39 4.99
N ARG A 31 8.42 19.53 5.39
CA ARG A 31 8.47 18.87 6.72
C ARG A 31 7.16 18.18 7.14
N ALA A 32 6.24 17.91 6.20
CA ALA A 32 5.00 17.19 6.47
C ALA A 32 5.30 15.82 7.10
N GLN A 33 4.42 15.30 7.94
CA GLN A 33 4.53 13.91 8.40
C GLN A 33 4.04 12.94 7.31
N GLU A 34 4.25 11.64 7.50
CA GLU A 34 3.82 10.58 6.60
C GLU A 34 2.31 10.58 6.30
N PRO A 35 1.39 10.70 7.28
CA PRO A 35 -0.04 10.58 7.00
C PRO A 35 -0.56 11.61 5.99
N PRO A 36 -0.26 12.92 6.12
CA PRO A 36 -0.64 13.91 5.10
C PRO A 36 -0.07 13.66 3.69
N ILE A 37 1.01 12.91 3.56
CA ILE A 37 1.56 12.52 2.24
C ILE A 37 0.71 11.38 1.67
N SER A 38 0.43 10.35 2.47
CA SER A 38 -0.41 9.22 2.09
C SER A 38 -1.82 9.64 1.68
N SER A 39 -2.49 10.52 2.45
CA SER A 39 -3.83 11.00 2.08
C SER A 39 -3.82 11.80 0.78
N LYS A 40 -2.76 12.56 0.49
CA LYS A 40 -2.63 13.28 -0.79
C LYS A 40 -2.36 12.35 -1.96
N ILE A 41 -1.54 11.32 -1.74
CA ILE A 41 -1.29 10.28 -2.73
C ILE A 41 -2.62 9.61 -3.09
N ALA A 42 -3.42 9.23 -2.10
CA ALA A 42 -4.73 8.62 -2.30
C ALA A 42 -5.61 9.49 -3.20
N ALA A 43 -5.81 10.74 -2.82
CA ALA A 43 -6.60 11.70 -3.60
C ALA A 43 -6.06 11.91 -5.02
N MET A 44 -4.73 11.92 -5.21
CA MET A 44 -4.12 12.10 -6.52
C MET A 44 -4.24 10.87 -7.42
N LEU A 45 -4.22 9.66 -6.84
CA LEU A 45 -4.44 8.43 -7.58
C LEU A 45 -5.89 8.36 -8.08
N GLU A 46 -6.86 8.58 -7.21
CA GLU A 46 -8.29 8.59 -7.58
C GLU A 46 -8.58 9.66 -8.63
N ALA A 47 -8.16 10.90 -8.39
CA ALA A 47 -8.43 12.02 -9.30
C ALA A 47 -7.82 11.86 -10.70
N ARG A 48 -6.71 11.13 -10.84
CA ARG A 48 -6.03 10.94 -12.13
C ARG A 48 -6.43 9.68 -12.86
N LEU A 49 -6.84 8.63 -12.14
CA LEU A 49 -6.92 7.28 -12.69
C LEU A 49 -8.29 6.65 -12.55
N ASP A 50 -9.16 7.13 -11.67
CA ASP A 50 -10.51 6.58 -11.60
C ASP A 50 -11.32 6.94 -12.85
N GLY A 51 -11.93 5.92 -13.45
CA GLY A 51 -12.59 6.00 -14.75
C GLY A 51 -11.66 6.21 -15.95
N PHE A 52 -10.33 6.25 -15.76
CA PHE A 52 -9.38 6.53 -16.84
C PHE A 52 -9.42 5.44 -17.92
N SER A 53 -9.46 5.86 -19.18
CA SER A 53 -9.54 4.95 -20.32
C SER A 53 -8.28 5.01 -21.17
N ILE A 54 -7.68 3.86 -21.46
CA ILE A 54 -6.46 3.74 -22.25
C ILE A 54 -6.47 2.45 -23.06
N ASN A 55 -6.20 2.54 -24.37
CA ASN A 55 -6.02 1.38 -25.27
C ASN A 55 -7.12 0.31 -25.17
N GLY A 56 -8.39 0.73 -25.03
CA GLY A 56 -9.50 -0.22 -24.89
C GLY A 56 -9.61 -0.84 -23.50
N TYR A 57 -9.04 -0.23 -22.47
CA TYR A 57 -9.25 -0.59 -21.07
C TYR A 57 -9.83 0.59 -20.31
N LYS A 58 -10.69 0.31 -19.33
CA LYS A 58 -11.11 1.26 -18.30
C LYS A 58 -10.46 0.85 -16.99
N VAL A 59 -9.82 1.81 -16.34
CA VAL A 59 -9.21 1.65 -15.02
C VAL A 59 -10.13 2.30 -14.00
N SER A 60 -10.36 1.63 -12.88
CA SER A 60 -10.96 2.22 -11.67
C SER A 60 -9.97 2.08 -10.54
N ILE A 61 -9.76 3.14 -9.77
CA ILE A 61 -8.88 3.12 -8.60
C ILE A 61 -9.62 3.73 -7.44
N VAL A 62 -9.54 3.06 -6.29
CA VAL A 62 -9.92 3.60 -4.99
C VAL A 62 -8.71 3.56 -4.09
N ALA A 63 -8.48 4.62 -3.33
CA ALA A 63 -7.34 4.72 -2.43
C ALA A 63 -7.76 5.49 -1.17
N GLN A 64 -7.44 4.93 -0.01
CA GLN A 64 -7.85 5.55 1.25
C GLN A 64 -6.83 5.29 2.34
N ASP A 65 -6.51 6.33 3.11
CA ASP A 65 -5.65 6.24 4.27
C ASP A 65 -6.39 5.63 5.47
N PHE A 66 -5.67 4.86 6.28
CA PHE A 66 -6.22 4.33 7.53
C PHE A 66 -6.20 5.44 8.60
N PRO A 67 -7.32 5.72 9.29
CA PRO A 67 -7.34 6.74 10.33
C PRO A 67 -6.41 6.40 11.50
N ASP A 68 -5.50 7.33 11.82
CA ASP A 68 -4.50 7.21 12.91
C ASP A 68 -5.11 7.49 14.32
N ARG A 69 -6.22 8.23 14.42
CA ARG A 69 -6.73 8.72 15.72
C ARG A 69 -7.88 7.89 16.29
N GLY A 70 -7.63 7.25 17.43
CA GLY A 70 -8.64 6.64 18.32
C GLY A 70 -8.11 5.42 19.10
N PRO A 71 -8.71 5.05 20.25
CA PRO A 71 -8.44 3.76 20.88
C PRO A 71 -8.69 2.62 19.88
N GLY A 72 -7.65 1.87 19.52
CA GLY A 72 -7.75 0.82 18.51
C GLY A 72 -7.80 1.35 17.07
N SER A 73 -7.02 2.39 16.77
CA SER A 73 -6.91 2.97 15.42
C SER A 73 -6.68 1.91 14.34
N TRP A 74 -7.29 2.14 13.18
CA TRP A 74 -7.30 1.14 12.12
C TRP A 74 -5.89 0.86 11.60
N GLU A 75 -5.05 1.89 11.51
CA GLU A 75 -3.63 1.78 11.14
C GLU A 75 -2.88 0.81 12.08
N ASN A 76 -3.09 0.92 13.39
CA ASN A 76 -2.42 0.04 14.35
C ASN A 76 -2.85 -1.43 14.20
N LYS A 77 -4.08 -1.68 13.75
CA LYS A 77 -4.60 -3.04 13.56
C LYS A 77 -4.26 -3.61 12.19
N SER A 78 -4.34 -2.80 11.13
CA SER A 78 -4.01 -3.18 9.75
C SER A 78 -2.51 -3.33 9.55
N GLY A 79 -1.72 -2.47 10.21
CA GLY A 79 -0.29 -2.29 9.95
C GLY A 79 -0.01 -1.52 8.68
N ALA A 80 -0.99 -0.83 8.11
CA ALA A 80 -0.89 -0.09 6.85
C ALA A 80 -1.38 1.35 7.06
N ASP A 81 -0.75 2.28 6.35
CA ASP A 81 -1.15 3.69 6.31
C ASP A 81 -2.12 3.96 5.17
N LEU A 82 -2.05 3.16 4.10
CA LEU A 82 -2.80 3.37 2.86
C LEU A 82 -3.30 2.02 2.30
N TYR A 83 -4.56 1.99 1.90
CA TYR A 83 -5.15 0.97 1.06
C TYR A 83 -5.25 1.47 -0.39
N ILE A 84 -5.00 0.60 -1.37
CA ILE A 84 -5.22 0.88 -2.80
C ILE A 84 -5.93 -0.31 -3.42
N GLY A 85 -7.11 -0.08 -3.98
CA GLY A 85 -7.81 -0.99 -4.88
C GLY A 85 -7.64 -0.54 -6.33
N ILE A 86 -7.33 -1.48 -7.24
CA ILE A 86 -7.29 -1.23 -8.68
C ILE A 86 -8.13 -2.27 -9.42
N ARG A 87 -9.00 -1.81 -10.33
CA ARG A 87 -9.82 -2.63 -11.23
C ARG A 87 -9.51 -2.27 -12.67
N VAL A 88 -9.31 -3.27 -13.52
CA VAL A 88 -9.10 -3.09 -14.96
C VAL A 88 -10.17 -3.85 -15.73
N ASP A 89 -11.01 -3.12 -16.44
CA ASP A 89 -12.04 -3.61 -17.35
C ASP A 89 -11.54 -3.55 -18.80
N SER A 90 -11.79 -4.58 -19.62
CA SER A 90 -11.59 -4.51 -21.07
C SER A 90 -12.80 -3.89 -21.78
N LEU A 91 -12.55 -3.17 -22.87
CA LEU A 91 -13.55 -2.49 -23.71
C LEU A 91 -13.40 -2.92 -25.19
N PRO A 92 -14.46 -3.47 -25.82
CA PRO A 92 -15.72 -3.90 -25.18
C PRO A 92 -15.44 -4.98 -24.12
N LYS A 93 -16.40 -5.29 -23.23
CA LYS A 93 -16.25 -6.25 -22.11
C LYS A 93 -16.01 -7.69 -22.60
N LEU A 94 -14.82 -7.93 -23.14
CA LEU A 94 -14.37 -9.18 -23.73
C LEU A 94 -13.90 -10.17 -22.66
N ALA A 95 -13.56 -9.69 -21.47
CA ALA A 95 -13.14 -10.50 -20.34
C ALA A 95 -13.71 -9.94 -19.02
N PRO A 96 -13.88 -10.77 -17.99
CA PRO A 96 -14.22 -10.31 -16.65
C PRO A 96 -13.19 -9.28 -16.15
N PRO A 97 -13.64 -8.24 -15.41
CA PRO A 97 -12.70 -7.32 -14.78
C PRO A 97 -11.81 -8.07 -13.79
N ILE A 98 -10.54 -7.66 -13.74
CA ILE A 98 -9.62 -8.16 -12.72
C ILE A 98 -9.31 -7.02 -11.77
N SER A 99 -9.53 -7.28 -10.49
CA SER A 99 -9.33 -6.32 -9.41
C SER A 99 -8.31 -6.84 -8.41
N LYS A 100 -7.47 -5.95 -7.88
CA LYS A 100 -6.49 -6.28 -6.84
C LYS A 100 -6.44 -5.17 -5.79
N GLY A 101 -6.24 -5.57 -4.55
CA GLY A 101 -5.97 -4.67 -3.44
C GLY A 101 -4.51 -4.73 -2.99
N LEU A 102 -4.09 -3.64 -2.36
CA LEU A 102 -2.76 -3.43 -1.81
C LEU A 102 -2.87 -2.79 -0.42
N LEU A 103 -2.01 -3.23 0.49
CA LEU A 103 -1.77 -2.63 1.79
C LEU A 103 -0.38 -2.00 1.78
N ILE A 104 -0.32 -0.71 2.08
CA ILE A 104 0.91 0.08 2.01
C ILE A 104 1.20 0.68 3.38
N GLN A 105 2.35 0.35 3.95
CA GLN A 105 2.94 1.12 5.06
C GLN A 105 3.90 2.16 4.50
N ALA A 106 3.72 3.42 4.85
CA ALA A 106 4.58 4.51 4.42
C ALA A 106 5.60 4.88 5.50
N LYS A 107 6.85 5.15 5.09
CA LYS A 107 7.88 5.75 5.95
C LYS A 107 8.74 6.72 5.15
N LYS A 108 9.15 7.82 5.78
CA LYS A 108 10.21 8.65 5.19
C LYS A 108 11.56 7.99 5.32
N GLU A 109 12.38 8.13 4.28
CA GLU A 109 13.75 7.61 4.23
C GLU A 109 14.55 8.01 5.47
N ARG A 110 14.55 9.30 5.82
CA ARG A 110 15.26 9.84 7.01
C ARG A 110 14.87 9.20 8.36
N VAL A 111 13.65 8.64 8.46
CA VAL A 111 13.12 8.01 9.67
C VAL A 111 13.65 6.59 9.79
N VAL A 112 13.74 5.87 8.67
CA VAL A 112 14.19 4.47 8.65
C VAL A 112 15.70 4.33 8.42
N THR A 113 16.42 5.39 8.04
CA THR A 113 17.87 5.36 7.79
C THR A 113 18.73 5.86 8.94
N HIS A 114 18.24 6.00 10.19
CA HIS A 114 19.02 6.55 11.30
C HIS A 114 20.43 5.94 11.45
N SER A 115 21.40 6.57 10.79
CA SER A 115 22.82 6.33 10.94
C SER A 115 23.34 7.37 11.93
N ARG A 116 23.90 6.92 13.04
CA ARG A 116 24.83 7.77 13.80
C ARG A 116 26.04 8.03 12.90
N ALA A 117 26.59 9.25 12.97
CA ALA A 117 27.68 9.69 12.09
C ALA A 117 28.91 8.75 12.11
N ASP A 118 29.12 7.98 13.19
CA ASP A 118 30.34 7.21 13.43
C ASP A 118 30.11 5.73 13.81
N GLY A 119 29.07 5.08 13.27
CA GLY A 119 28.84 3.65 13.52
C GLY A 119 27.96 2.94 12.49
N PRO A 120 27.91 1.60 12.46
CA PRO A 120 27.01 0.86 11.59
C PRO A 120 25.55 1.30 11.86
N PRO A 121 24.67 1.30 10.85
CA PRO A 121 23.28 1.70 11.01
C PRO A 121 22.66 0.94 12.18
N ALA A 122 22.29 1.66 13.24
CA ALA A 122 21.68 1.07 14.41
C ALA A 122 20.17 0.95 14.15
N ARG A 123 19.59 -0.20 14.48
CA ARG A 123 18.14 -0.43 14.36
C ARG A 123 17.40 0.65 15.14
N SER A 124 16.63 1.49 14.45
CA SER A 124 15.83 2.52 15.09
C SER A 124 14.54 1.92 15.64
N LYS A 125 13.91 2.56 16.64
CA LYS A 125 12.57 2.17 17.10
C LYS A 125 11.58 2.12 15.93
N ALA A 126 11.65 3.11 15.03
CA ALA A 126 10.83 3.14 13.83
C ALA A 126 11.07 1.92 12.92
N SER A 127 12.31 1.42 12.82
CA SER A 127 12.61 0.20 12.05
C SER A 127 12.02 -1.05 12.71
N VAL A 128 11.92 -1.11 14.04
CA VAL A 128 11.22 -2.20 14.75
C VAL A 128 9.71 -2.11 14.49
N ASP A 129 9.14 -0.91 14.67
CA ASP A 129 7.71 -0.68 14.49
C ASP A 129 7.25 -1.04 13.05
N VAL A 130 8.09 -0.77 12.03
CA VAL A 130 7.81 -1.16 10.64
C VAL A 130 7.74 -2.67 10.46
N VAL A 131 8.59 -3.44 11.12
CA VAL A 131 8.56 -4.91 11.00
C VAL A 131 7.25 -5.45 11.58
N ASP A 132 6.83 -4.96 12.74
CA ASP A 132 5.55 -5.33 13.36
C ASP A 132 4.35 -4.94 12.47
N GLN A 133 4.42 -3.78 11.81
CA GLN A 133 3.44 -3.33 10.82
C GLN A 133 3.40 -4.26 9.60
N CYS A 134 4.56 -4.62 9.04
CA CYS A 134 4.68 -5.58 7.94
C CYS A 134 4.09 -6.95 8.29
N GLU A 135 4.36 -7.47 9.48
CA GLU A 135 3.78 -8.75 9.91
C GLU A 135 2.24 -8.71 9.92
N LYS A 136 1.65 -7.59 10.35
CA LYS A 136 0.18 -7.40 10.35
C LYS A 136 -0.38 -7.34 8.93
N MET A 137 0.32 -6.69 8.01
CA MET A 137 -0.09 -6.62 6.61
C MET A 137 0.03 -8.00 5.92
N VAL A 138 1.17 -8.70 6.07
CA VAL A 138 1.41 -10.02 5.46
C VAL A 138 0.42 -11.09 5.95
N LYS A 139 -0.01 -11.00 7.21
CA LYS A 139 -1.08 -11.87 7.75
C LYS A 139 -2.42 -11.71 7.02
N ARG A 140 -2.63 -10.59 6.31
CA ARG A 140 -3.81 -10.33 5.47
C ARG A 140 -3.54 -10.67 4.02
N SER A 141 -2.38 -10.26 3.52
CA SER A 141 -1.93 -10.59 2.18
C SER A 141 -0.42 -10.51 2.07
N ASP A 142 0.24 -11.61 1.74
CA ASP A 142 1.67 -11.61 1.45
C ASP A 142 1.98 -10.87 0.13
N LYS A 143 1.20 -11.14 -0.92
CA LYS A 143 1.42 -10.57 -2.27
C LYS A 143 0.91 -9.14 -2.45
N GLY A 144 0.04 -8.68 -1.55
CA GLY A 144 -0.55 -7.35 -1.57
C GLY A 144 0.10 -6.35 -0.62
N SER A 145 1.12 -6.73 0.14
CA SER A 145 1.66 -5.88 1.23
C SER A 145 3.03 -5.31 0.90
N PHE A 146 3.16 -3.98 1.03
CA PHE A 146 4.39 -3.26 0.68
C PHE A 146 4.71 -2.15 1.68
N VAL A 147 5.99 -1.81 1.78
CA VAL A 147 6.47 -0.60 2.43
C VAL A 147 6.85 0.41 1.35
N TRP A 148 6.25 1.59 1.39
CA TRP A 148 6.65 2.73 0.58
C TRP A 148 7.59 3.64 1.36
N ILE A 149 8.77 3.85 0.78
CA ILE A 149 9.83 4.67 1.34
C ILE A 149 9.86 5.99 0.57
N TYR A 150 9.45 7.06 1.24
CA TYR A 150 9.41 8.40 0.66
C TYR A 150 10.78 9.05 0.79
N GLY A 151 11.32 9.52 -0.34
CA GLY A 151 12.59 10.23 -0.41
C GLY A 151 12.54 11.41 -1.37
N ALA A 152 13.67 12.09 -1.54
CA ALA A 152 13.75 13.27 -2.42
C ALA A 152 13.46 12.94 -3.91
N ALA A 153 13.72 11.69 -4.32
CA ALA A 153 13.51 11.24 -5.69
C ALA A 153 12.09 10.74 -5.98
N GLY A 154 11.21 10.64 -4.98
CA GLY A 154 9.88 10.02 -5.10
C GLY A 154 9.69 8.89 -4.07
N ALA A 155 8.83 7.92 -4.40
CA ALA A 155 8.60 6.73 -3.59
C ALA A 155 9.34 5.51 -4.15
N ARG A 156 9.85 4.67 -3.25
CA ARG A 156 10.36 3.33 -3.55
C ARG A 156 9.52 2.31 -2.78
N ALA A 157 9.27 1.15 -3.38
CA ALA A 157 8.48 0.08 -2.81
C ALA A 157 9.37 -1.11 -2.46
N VAL A 158 9.16 -1.67 -1.27
CA VAL A 158 9.78 -2.93 -0.82
C VAL A 158 8.65 -3.87 -0.40
N PRO A 159 8.64 -5.15 -0.82
CA PRO A 159 7.67 -6.12 -0.32
C PRO A 159 7.74 -6.24 1.21
N ALA A 160 6.58 -6.33 1.87
CA ALA A 160 6.53 -6.41 3.33
C ALA A 160 7.20 -7.71 3.85
N SER A 161 7.12 -8.81 3.09
CA SER A 161 7.82 -10.06 3.40
C SER A 161 9.34 -9.90 3.44
N GLU A 162 9.93 -9.20 2.46
CA GLU A 162 11.37 -8.93 2.45
C GLU A 162 11.81 -8.10 3.66
N VAL A 163 10.98 -7.16 4.12
CA VAL A 163 11.25 -6.37 5.33
C VAL A 163 11.25 -7.25 6.60
N ILE A 164 10.39 -8.26 6.66
CA ILE A 164 10.33 -9.21 7.78
C ILE A 164 11.53 -10.16 7.75
N GLU A 165 11.80 -10.76 6.59
CA GLU A 165 12.90 -11.72 6.40
C GLU A 165 14.27 -11.09 6.67
N GLN A 166 14.42 -9.81 6.32
CA GLN A 166 15.65 -9.04 6.52
C GLN A 166 15.49 -8.00 7.64
N ALA A 167 14.70 -8.28 8.67
CA ALA A 167 14.41 -7.37 9.80
C ALA A 167 15.62 -6.65 10.44
N PRO A 168 16.85 -7.21 10.47
CA PRO A 168 18.04 -6.48 10.94
C PRO A 168 18.45 -5.30 10.03
N VAL A 169 18.09 -5.34 8.74
CA VAL A 169 18.43 -4.33 7.74
C VAL A 169 17.30 -3.30 7.64
N PRO A 170 17.61 -1.99 7.76
CA PRO A 170 16.56 -0.99 7.61
C PRO A 170 15.95 -1.00 6.20
N PRO A 171 14.62 -0.83 6.04
CA PRO A 171 13.94 -0.97 4.75
C PRO A 171 14.52 -0.12 3.62
N ALA A 172 15.08 1.05 3.93
CA ALA A 172 15.73 1.93 2.96
C ALA A 172 16.94 1.33 2.23
N PHE A 173 17.58 0.31 2.83
CA PHE A 173 18.74 -0.39 2.28
C PHE A 173 18.38 -1.73 1.62
N LEU A 174 17.11 -2.15 1.67
CA LEU A 174 16.66 -3.35 0.97
C LEU A 174 16.55 -3.09 -0.54
N ALA A 175 16.56 -4.18 -1.31
CA ALA A 175 16.28 -4.11 -2.73
C ALA A 175 14.87 -3.54 -2.93
N SER A 176 14.80 -2.34 -3.48
CA SER A 176 13.53 -1.62 -3.67
C SER A 176 13.26 -1.40 -5.13
N ARG A 177 11.99 -1.44 -5.50
CA ARG A 177 11.50 -1.11 -6.84
C ARG A 177 10.98 0.32 -6.85
N ASN A 178 10.97 0.97 -8.00
CA ASN A 178 10.17 2.19 -8.12
C ASN A 178 8.67 1.81 -8.22
N VAL A 179 7.78 2.79 -8.02
CA VAL A 179 6.33 2.54 -8.03
C VAL A 179 5.85 1.99 -9.38
N ALA A 180 6.43 2.40 -10.51
CA ALA A 180 6.02 1.86 -11.81
C ALA A 180 6.36 0.36 -11.93
N GLU A 181 7.57 -0.04 -11.52
CA GLU A 181 7.95 -1.46 -11.46
C GLU A 181 7.00 -2.28 -10.59
N GLN A 182 6.67 -1.78 -9.38
CA GLN A 182 5.68 -2.44 -8.52
C GLN A 182 4.32 -2.59 -9.21
N PHE A 183 3.81 -1.53 -9.86
CA PHE A 183 2.51 -1.60 -10.51
C PHE A 183 2.52 -2.40 -11.81
N ARG A 184 3.66 -2.54 -12.51
CA ARG A 184 3.80 -3.55 -13.57
C ARG A 184 3.54 -4.95 -13.02
N ASP A 185 4.15 -5.30 -11.88
CA ASP A 185 3.93 -6.60 -11.25
C ASP A 185 2.47 -6.81 -10.82
N VAL A 186 1.81 -5.76 -10.32
CA VAL A 186 0.38 -5.80 -10.00
C VAL A 186 -0.44 -6.05 -11.25
N LEU A 187 -0.20 -5.27 -12.31
CA LEU A 187 -0.91 -5.34 -13.58
C LEU A 187 -0.62 -6.63 -14.36
N ASP A 188 0.53 -7.27 -14.13
CA ASP A 188 0.88 -8.59 -14.70
C ASP A 188 0.43 -9.76 -13.81
N CYS A 189 -0.28 -9.47 -12.72
CA CYS A 189 -0.74 -10.42 -11.73
C CYS A 189 0.35 -11.15 -10.93
N PHE A 190 1.60 -10.69 -10.95
CA PHE A 190 2.66 -11.20 -10.07
C PHE A 190 2.52 -10.69 -8.62
N SER A 191 1.94 -9.51 -8.44
CA SER A 191 1.68 -8.88 -7.13
C SER A 191 0.22 -8.43 -7.00
N GLY A 192 -0.15 -7.95 -5.80
CA GLY A 192 -1.51 -7.55 -5.45
C GLY A 192 -2.47 -8.73 -5.26
N ASP A 193 -3.49 -8.52 -4.44
CA ASP A 193 -4.35 -9.61 -3.97
C ASP A 193 -5.81 -9.38 -4.33
N THR A 194 -6.42 -10.36 -5.01
CA THR A 194 -7.83 -10.32 -5.39
C THR A 194 -8.75 -10.47 -4.17
N THR A 195 -8.26 -11.04 -3.06
CA THR A 195 -9.00 -11.12 -1.79
C THR A 195 -8.96 -9.80 -1.01
N LEU A 196 -8.08 -8.87 -1.41
CA LEU A 196 -8.05 -7.51 -0.88
C LEU A 196 -9.02 -6.56 -1.61
N VAL A 197 -10.11 -7.09 -2.16
CA VAL A 197 -11.16 -6.35 -2.87
C VAL A 197 -12.51 -6.92 -2.45
N ALA A 198 -13.39 -6.08 -1.90
CA ALA A 198 -14.78 -6.44 -1.66
C ALA A 198 -15.69 -5.98 -2.79
N ASP A 199 -16.90 -6.53 -2.81
CA ASP A 199 -17.91 -6.14 -3.78
C ASP A 199 -18.32 -4.67 -3.59
N GLY A 200 -18.46 -3.94 -4.69
CA GLY A 200 -18.94 -2.57 -4.69
C GLY A 200 -17.94 -1.50 -4.25
N ILE A 201 -16.73 -1.85 -3.78
CA ILE A 201 -15.77 -0.84 -3.26
C ILE A 201 -15.36 0.23 -4.27
N PHE A 202 -15.50 -0.04 -5.57
CA PHE A 202 -15.18 0.90 -6.65
C PHE A 202 -16.36 1.78 -7.06
N ASP A 203 -17.55 1.50 -6.54
CA ASP A 203 -18.80 2.10 -6.99
C ASP A 203 -19.58 2.72 -5.81
N ASP A 204 -19.20 2.42 -4.56
CA ASP A 204 -19.84 2.88 -3.31
C ASP A 204 -18.82 3.14 -2.19
N ASP A 205 -18.67 4.41 -1.80
CA ASP A 205 -17.79 4.85 -0.70
C ASP A 205 -18.16 4.20 0.65
N ALA A 206 -19.44 3.88 0.87
CA ALA A 206 -19.87 3.20 2.08
C ALA A 206 -19.38 1.74 2.11
N ALA A 207 -19.36 1.08 0.95
CA ALA A 207 -18.79 -0.26 0.82
C ALA A 207 -17.27 -0.24 1.05
N LEU A 208 -16.56 0.77 0.53
CA LEU A 208 -15.14 0.96 0.81
C LEU A 208 -14.89 1.18 2.31
N GLY A 209 -15.63 2.08 2.95
CA GLY A 209 -15.51 2.35 4.39
C GLY A 209 -15.75 1.11 5.26
N ALA A 210 -16.81 0.35 4.97
CA ALA A 210 -17.12 -0.90 5.66
C ALA A 210 -16.03 -1.96 5.45
N TYR A 211 -15.47 -2.04 4.23
CA TYR A 211 -14.40 -2.96 3.91
C TYR A 211 -13.09 -2.65 4.65
N LEU A 212 -12.72 -1.36 4.74
CA LEU A 212 -11.55 -0.94 5.51
C LEU A 212 -11.72 -1.21 7.00
N GLU A 213 -12.92 -1.01 7.53
CA GLU A 213 -13.24 -1.40 8.90
C GLU A 213 -13.07 -2.92 9.09
N GLU A 214 -13.57 -3.75 8.17
CA GLU A 214 -13.40 -5.21 8.24
C GLU A 214 -11.92 -5.60 8.24
N ILE A 215 -11.12 -5.05 7.31
CA ILE A 215 -9.68 -5.31 7.23
C ILE A 215 -9.00 -4.90 8.54
N ALA A 216 -9.39 -3.77 9.13
CA ALA A 216 -8.86 -3.32 10.41
C ALA A 216 -9.30 -4.22 11.58
N VAL A 217 -10.52 -4.75 11.57
CA VAL A 217 -11.13 -5.47 12.72
C VAL A 217 -10.81 -6.96 12.77
N ARG A 218 -10.43 -7.62 11.68
CA ARG A 218 -10.27 -9.10 11.54
C ARG A 218 -9.35 -9.86 12.55
N ARG A 219 -8.98 -9.28 13.70
CA ARG A 219 -8.49 -9.96 14.92
C ARG A 219 -9.04 -9.37 16.23
N GLY A 220 -10.36 -9.30 16.36
CA GLY A 220 -11.04 -8.71 17.52
C GLY A 220 -11.90 -9.66 18.36
N VAL A 221 -11.59 -10.95 18.48
CA VAL A 221 -12.18 -11.79 19.55
C VAL A 221 -11.15 -12.82 20.05
N THR A 222 -10.57 -12.57 21.22
CA THR A 222 -10.02 -13.62 22.08
C THR A 222 -11.01 -13.77 23.23
N ILE A 223 -11.74 -14.89 23.28
CA ILE A 223 -12.52 -15.24 24.48
C ILE A 223 -11.57 -16.02 25.39
N ASP A 224 -11.03 -15.36 26.42
CA ASP A 224 -10.46 -16.08 27.56
C ASP A 224 -11.62 -16.61 28.42
N LEU A 225 -11.97 -17.88 28.22
CA LEU A 225 -12.81 -18.59 29.18
C LEU A 225 -11.93 -18.93 30.38
N ALA A 226 -12.08 -18.16 31.46
CA ALA A 226 -11.50 -18.53 32.74
C ALA A 226 -12.01 -19.94 33.13
N PRO A 227 -11.15 -20.85 33.62
CA PRO A 227 -11.60 -22.16 34.05
C PRO A 227 -12.59 -22.00 35.21
N ALA A 228 -13.73 -22.67 35.10
CA ALA A 228 -14.72 -22.75 36.16
C ALA A 228 -14.04 -23.30 37.42
N ARG A 229 -14.04 -22.48 38.49
CA ARG A 229 -13.62 -22.93 39.81
C ARG A 229 -14.65 -23.93 40.32
N GLY A 230 -14.31 -25.21 40.26
CA GLY A 230 -14.94 -26.29 41.04
C GLY A 230 -14.23 -26.46 42.37
#